data_AF-R1BEF5-F1
#
_entry.id   AF-R1BEF5-F1
#
_cell.length_a   1.000
_cell.length_b   1.000
_cell.length_c   1.000
_cell.angle_alpha   90.00
_cell.angle_beta   90.00
_cell.angle_gamma   90.00
#
_symmetry.space_group_name_H-M   'P 1'
#
loop_
_entity.id
_entity.type
_entity.pdbx_description
1 polymer ?
#
loop_
_entity_poly.entity_id
_entity_poly.type
_entity_poly.pdbx_seq_one_letter_code
_entity_poly.pdbx_strand_id
1 'polypeptide(L)'
;MALLLLRRCGCDEHVHARRTPLPNRLRAAGTLPVTTKCAIDSNNVHPAIARFVLPLGATINMDGSAIGFPCRVFFVALAQGTWTNPSPADLFTTALISTLMSIGAAPIPNAGLVLLTLILNTWIPDRLETITNVTGDSLACVIINHRYRKAVERSVRLSQHLAAEAQVSRAENTVAEASKRVDDVDGAD
;
A
#
# COMPACT_ATOMS: atom_id res chain seq x y z
N MET A 1 -18.29 -14.02 -4.47
CA MET A 1 -17.78 -12.82 -5.18
C MET A 1 -16.35 -12.45 -4.75
N ALA A 2 -16.03 -12.38 -3.44
CA ALA A 2 -14.66 -12.18 -2.96
C ALA A 2 -13.64 -13.25 -3.45
N LEU A 3 -14.04 -14.53 -3.48
CA LEU A 3 -13.24 -15.64 -4.03
C LEU A 3 -12.96 -15.55 -5.55
N LEU A 4 -13.82 -14.85 -6.32
CA LEU A 4 -13.59 -14.64 -7.76
C LEU A 4 -12.64 -13.48 -8.04
N LEU A 5 -12.55 -12.51 -7.12
CA LEU A 5 -11.57 -11.41 -7.18
C LEU A 5 -10.17 -11.89 -6.77
N LEU A 6 -10.07 -12.77 -5.77
CA LEU A 6 -8.82 -13.42 -5.37
C LEU A 6 -8.22 -14.31 -6.47
N ARG A 7 -9.05 -14.88 -7.35
CA ARG A 7 -8.58 -15.71 -8.48
C ARG A 7 -7.94 -14.89 -9.62
N ARG A 8 -8.21 -13.57 -9.69
CA ARG A 8 -7.61 -12.64 -10.68
C ARG A 8 -6.40 -11.89 -10.12
N CYS A 9 -6.38 -11.61 -8.81
CA CYS A 9 -5.17 -11.21 -8.10
C CYS A 9 -4.22 -12.41 -8.07
N GLY A 10 -3.29 -12.55 -9.03
CA GLY A 10 -2.37 -13.69 -9.12
C GLY A 10 -1.69 -14.11 -7.79
N CYS A 11 -2.39 -14.94 -6.99
CA CYS A 11 -1.83 -15.58 -5.82
C CYS A 11 -0.72 -16.55 -6.27
N ASP A 12 -0.83 -17.14 -7.46
CA ASP A 12 0.20 -18.00 -8.06
C ASP A 12 1.49 -17.25 -8.41
N GLU A 13 1.41 -16.03 -8.95
CA GLU A 13 2.60 -15.27 -9.36
C GLU A 13 3.32 -14.67 -8.15
N HIS A 14 2.56 -14.26 -7.13
CA HIS A 14 3.13 -13.93 -5.82
C HIS A 14 3.82 -15.15 -5.18
N VAL A 15 3.27 -16.37 -5.31
CA VAL A 15 3.91 -17.60 -4.80
C VAL A 15 5.15 -18.00 -5.63
N HIS A 16 5.16 -17.79 -6.95
CA HIS A 16 6.27 -18.15 -7.83
C HIS A 16 7.47 -17.20 -7.76
N ALA A 17 7.25 -15.88 -7.61
CA ALA A 17 8.33 -14.90 -7.41
C ALA A 17 9.06 -15.06 -6.05
N ARG A 18 8.60 -15.99 -5.18
CA ARG A 18 9.12 -16.21 -3.82
C ARG A 18 10.03 -17.43 -3.66
N ARG A 19 10.41 -18.09 -4.75
CA ARG A 19 11.41 -19.19 -4.74
C ARG A 19 12.87 -18.72 -4.66
N THR A 20 13.13 -17.43 -4.87
CA THR A 20 14.49 -16.87 -4.73
C THR A 20 14.76 -16.51 -3.26
N PRO A 21 15.84 -17.03 -2.64
CA PRO A 21 16.23 -16.67 -1.29
C PRO A 21 16.85 -15.27 -1.33
N LEU A 22 16.02 -14.23 -1.24
CA LEU A 22 16.51 -12.87 -1.08
C LEU A 22 16.68 -12.57 0.41
N PRO A 23 17.90 -12.29 0.88
CA PRO A 23 18.14 -11.93 2.26
C PRO A 23 17.60 -10.50 2.48
N ASN A 24 16.77 -10.34 3.50
CA ASN A 24 16.52 -9.06 4.18
C ASN A 24 16.02 -7.89 3.31
N ARG A 25 14.83 -7.98 2.70
CA ARG A 25 14.05 -6.78 2.32
C ARG A 25 12.69 -6.79 2.99
N LEU A 26 12.51 -5.82 3.89
CA LEU A 26 11.39 -5.71 4.81
C LEU A 26 10.03 -5.72 4.11
N ARG A 27 9.09 -6.32 4.85
CA ARG A 27 7.67 -6.59 4.59
C ARG A 27 6.93 -5.41 3.95
N ALA A 28 5.95 -5.73 3.12
CA ALA A 28 5.09 -4.82 2.35
C ALA A 28 5.82 -3.94 1.30
N ALA A 29 6.91 -3.26 1.66
CA ALA A 29 7.68 -2.40 0.77
C ALA A 29 8.35 -3.18 -0.38
N GLY A 30 8.83 -4.41 -0.12
CA GLY A 30 9.40 -5.28 -1.14
C GLY A 30 8.38 -5.87 -2.12
N THR A 31 7.12 -6.03 -1.69
CA THR A 31 6.04 -6.59 -2.51
C THR A 31 5.27 -5.52 -3.28
N LEU A 32 5.30 -4.26 -2.82
CA LEU A 32 4.56 -3.15 -3.39
C LEU A 32 4.73 -2.98 -4.92
N PRO A 33 5.93 -3.10 -5.51
CA PRO A 33 6.08 -2.99 -6.97
C PRO A 33 5.36 -4.12 -7.72
N VAL A 34 5.44 -5.35 -7.19
CA VAL A 34 4.79 -6.53 -7.77
C VAL A 34 3.28 -6.43 -7.62
N THR A 35 2.79 -6.07 -6.43
CA THR A 35 1.36 -5.88 -6.16
C THR A 35 0.77 -4.75 -7.00
N THR A 36 1.51 -3.66 -7.20
CA THR A 36 1.08 -2.55 -8.09
C THR A 36 0.96 -3.02 -9.54
N LYS A 37 1.94 -3.79 -10.03
CA LYS A 37 1.90 -4.36 -11.38
C LYS A 37 0.71 -5.30 -11.56
N CYS A 38 0.51 -6.25 -10.64
CA CYS A 38 -0.64 -7.16 -10.68
C CYS A 38 -1.98 -6.41 -10.60
N ALA A 39 -2.08 -5.34 -9.81
CA ALA A 39 -3.30 -4.55 -9.71
C ALA A 39 -3.65 -3.85 -11.03
N ILE A 40 -2.66 -3.31 -11.74
CA ILE A 40 -2.84 -2.65 -13.03
C ILE A 40 -3.13 -3.69 -14.12
N ASP A 41 -2.26 -4.68 -14.27
CA ASP A 41 -2.26 -5.60 -15.40
C ASP A 41 -3.36 -6.67 -15.27
N SER A 42 -3.48 -7.31 -14.09
CA SER A 42 -4.41 -8.43 -13.89
C SER A 42 -5.81 -7.96 -13.48
N ASN A 43 -5.89 -6.93 -12.63
CA ASN A 43 -7.16 -6.43 -12.08
C ASN A 43 -7.72 -5.20 -12.80
N ASN A 44 -7.03 -4.68 -13.82
CA ASN A 44 -7.45 -3.52 -14.60
C ASN A 44 -7.78 -2.29 -13.72
N VAL A 45 -6.98 -2.09 -12.67
CA VAL A 45 -7.07 -0.90 -11.82
C VAL A 45 -6.41 0.29 -12.50
N HIS A 46 -7.03 1.46 -12.42
CA HIS A 46 -6.46 2.69 -12.97
C HIS A 46 -5.10 3.00 -12.28
N PRO A 47 -4.01 3.25 -13.04
CA PRO A 47 -2.66 3.41 -12.47
C PRO A 47 -2.56 4.47 -11.38
N ALA A 48 -3.27 5.59 -11.52
CA ALA A 48 -3.32 6.64 -10.50
C ALA A 48 -3.93 6.16 -9.16
N ILE A 49 -4.93 5.27 -9.22
CA ILE A 49 -5.57 4.71 -8.02
C ILE A 49 -4.63 3.70 -7.38
N ALA A 50 -4.04 2.79 -8.17
CA ALA A 50 -3.09 1.79 -7.66
C ALA A 50 -1.89 2.44 -6.95
N ARG A 51 -1.30 3.47 -7.56
CA ARG A 51 -0.14 4.20 -7.01
C ARG A 51 -0.46 5.04 -5.79
N PHE A 52 -1.72 5.32 -5.51
CA PHE A 52 -2.14 6.06 -4.32
C PHE A 52 -2.57 5.11 -3.20
N VAL A 53 -3.46 4.16 -3.52
CA VAL A 53 -4.09 3.29 -2.52
C VAL A 53 -3.14 2.24 -1.99
N LEU A 54 -2.32 1.60 -2.84
CA LEU A 54 -1.46 0.49 -2.38
C LEU A 54 -0.34 0.94 -1.43
N PRO A 55 0.38 2.06 -1.69
CA PRO A 55 1.36 2.56 -0.72
C PRO A 55 0.72 3.05 0.58
N LEU A 56 -0.49 3.63 0.51
CA LEU A 56 -1.24 4.08 1.68
C LEU A 56 -1.80 2.91 2.51
N GLY A 57 -2.25 1.84 1.84
CA GLY A 57 -2.69 0.60 2.48
C GLY A 57 -1.54 -0.09 3.19
N ALA A 58 -0.37 -0.18 2.55
CA ALA A 58 0.81 -0.82 3.12
C ALA A 58 1.29 -0.19 4.45
N THR A 59 0.93 1.06 4.74
CA THR A 59 1.27 1.74 6.01
C THR A 59 0.16 1.68 7.05
N ILE A 60 -1.10 1.74 6.63
CA ILE A 60 -2.26 1.82 7.54
C ILE A 60 -2.83 0.43 7.86
N ASN A 61 -2.82 -0.48 6.90
CA ASN A 61 -3.46 -1.78 6.99
C ASN A 61 -2.48 -2.84 7.51
N MET A 62 -2.46 -3.02 8.84
CA MET A 62 -1.61 -3.99 9.51
C MET A 62 -2.42 -5.08 10.25
N ASP A 63 -3.55 -5.50 9.69
CA ASP A 63 -4.46 -6.50 10.28
C ASP A 63 -3.79 -7.85 10.59
N GLY A 64 -2.84 -8.28 9.76
CA GLY A 64 -2.05 -9.48 10.03
C GLY A 64 -1.27 -9.37 11.33
N SER A 65 -0.71 -8.20 11.63
CA SER A 65 0.05 -7.99 12.87
C SER A 65 -0.86 -7.79 14.07
N ALA A 66 -2.09 -7.30 13.86
CA ALA A 66 -3.12 -7.24 14.90
C ALA A 66 -3.41 -8.61 15.51
N ILE A 67 -3.40 -9.69 14.71
CA ILE A 67 -3.55 -11.05 15.22
C ILE A 67 -2.21 -11.70 15.58
N GLY A 68 -1.17 -11.48 14.78
CA GLY A 68 0.12 -12.14 14.93
C GLY A 68 0.87 -11.78 16.21
N PHE A 69 0.85 -10.50 16.61
CA PHE A 69 1.54 -10.06 17.82
C PHE A 69 0.91 -10.59 19.11
N PRO A 70 -0.42 -10.45 19.33
CA PRO A 70 -1.07 -11.06 20.49
C PRO A 70 -0.81 -12.57 20.55
N CYS A 71 -0.97 -13.30 19.45
CA CYS A 71 -0.72 -14.75 19.43
C CYS A 71 0.70 -15.13 19.89
N ARG A 72 1.71 -14.35 19.48
CA ARG A 72 3.10 -14.53 19.94
C ARG A 72 3.27 -14.26 21.43
N VAL A 73 2.67 -13.18 21.94
CA VAL A 73 2.69 -12.82 23.36
C VAL A 73 2.00 -13.90 24.20
N PHE A 74 0.83 -14.36 23.79
CA PHE A 74 0.11 -15.46 24.43
C PHE A 74 0.95 -16.73 24.45
N PHE A 75 1.59 -17.10 23.34
CA PHE A 75 2.42 -18.30 23.27
C PHE A 75 3.55 -18.29 24.31
N VAL A 76 4.23 -17.15 24.49
CA VAL A 76 5.30 -17.04 25.51
C VAL A 76 4.74 -17.02 26.91
N ALA A 77 3.63 -16.32 27.15
CA ALA A 77 3.01 -16.27 28.46
C ALA A 77 2.50 -17.66 28.89
N LEU A 78 2.00 -18.46 27.94
CA LEU A 78 1.66 -19.86 28.17
C LEU A 78 2.91 -20.73 28.43
N ALA A 79 3.99 -20.54 27.66
CA ALA A 79 5.24 -21.29 27.83
C ALA A 79 5.92 -20.99 29.19
N GLN A 80 5.72 -19.80 29.74
CA GLN A 80 6.20 -19.41 31.07
C GLN A 80 5.25 -19.80 32.21
N GLY A 81 4.05 -20.32 31.90
CA GLY A 81 3.02 -20.67 32.88
C GLY A 81 2.33 -19.46 33.54
N THR A 82 2.55 -18.25 33.03
CA THR A 82 2.00 -17.00 33.61
C THR A 82 0.58 -16.70 33.13
N TRP A 83 0.11 -17.39 32.08
CA TRP A 83 -1.19 -17.14 31.45
C TRP A 83 -2.11 -18.37 31.49
N THR A 84 -2.25 -19.00 32.66
CA THR A 84 -3.10 -20.21 32.81
C THR A 84 -4.55 -19.90 33.17
N ASN A 85 -4.83 -18.70 33.71
CA ASN A 85 -6.19 -18.25 34.03
C ASN A 85 -6.32 -16.72 33.84
N PRO A 86 -6.53 -16.23 32.60
CA PRO A 86 -6.59 -14.80 32.34
C PRO A 86 -7.82 -14.15 32.95
N SER A 87 -7.64 -12.98 33.56
CA SER A 87 -8.74 -12.14 34.01
C SER A 87 -9.50 -11.57 32.80
N PRO A 88 -10.82 -11.29 32.92
CA PRO A 88 -11.56 -10.55 31.89
C PRO A 88 -10.90 -9.20 31.52
N ALA A 89 -10.20 -8.56 32.46
CA ALA A 89 -9.43 -7.34 32.22
C ALA A 89 -8.22 -7.58 31.30
N ASP A 90 -7.57 -8.74 31.39
CA ASP A 90 -6.42 -9.10 30.56
C ASP A 90 -6.84 -9.37 29.11
N LEU A 91 -8.00 -10.00 28.93
CA LEU A 91 -8.59 -10.20 27.61
C LEU A 91 -9.00 -8.88 26.96
N PHE A 92 -9.60 -7.97 27.73
CA PHE A 92 -9.99 -6.64 27.24
C PHE A 92 -8.77 -5.80 26.84
N THR A 93 -7.75 -5.72 27.68
CA THR A 93 -6.52 -4.98 27.38
C THR A 93 -5.79 -5.57 26.17
N THR A 94 -5.78 -6.89 26.02
CA THR A 94 -5.18 -7.55 24.85
C THR A 94 -5.94 -7.25 23.56
N ALA A 95 -7.28 -7.25 23.58
CA ALA A 95 -8.09 -6.86 22.44
C ALA A 95 -7.86 -5.38 22.05
N LEU A 96 -7.72 -4.51 23.03
CA LEU A 96 -7.42 -3.09 22.82
C LEU A 96 -6.03 -2.91 22.20
N ILE A 97 -5.00 -3.59 22.72
CA ILE A 97 -3.65 -3.58 22.15
C ILE A 97 -3.65 -4.13 20.72
N SER A 98 -4.32 -5.26 20.46
CA SER A 98 -4.48 -5.85 19.12
C SER A 98 -5.08 -4.86 18.11
N THR A 99 -6.10 -4.10 18.53
CA THR A 99 -6.70 -3.06 17.68
C THR A 99 -5.75 -1.90 17.41
N LEU A 100 -4.97 -1.48 18.40
CA LEU A 100 -3.93 -0.46 18.21
C LEU A 100 -2.83 -0.92 17.24
N MET A 101 -2.48 -2.21 17.27
CA MET A 101 -1.51 -2.80 16.33
C MET A 101 -1.99 -2.79 14.87
N SER A 102 -3.31 -2.91 14.62
CA SER A 102 -3.88 -2.93 13.25
C SER A 102 -3.65 -1.62 12.50
N ILE A 103 -3.71 -0.47 13.18
CA ILE A 103 -3.71 0.87 12.58
C ILE A 103 -2.29 1.35 12.19
N GLY A 104 -1.26 0.54 12.45
CA GLY A 104 0.13 0.86 12.08
C GLY A 104 0.89 1.72 13.10
N ALA A 105 0.33 1.93 14.30
CA ALA A 105 1.11 2.41 15.43
C ALA A 105 1.94 1.24 15.96
N ALA A 106 3.20 1.14 15.51
CA ALA A 106 4.15 0.27 16.20
C ALA A 106 4.12 0.68 17.69
N PRO A 107 3.74 -0.22 18.61
CA PRO A 107 3.69 0.10 20.02
C PRO A 107 5.11 0.49 20.38
N ILE A 108 5.26 1.50 21.24
CA ILE A 108 6.55 2.01 21.70
C ILE A 108 7.48 0.80 21.87
N PRO A 109 8.52 0.66 21.01
CA PRO A 109 9.23 -0.60 20.90
C PRO A 109 10.01 -0.81 22.20
N ASN A 110 9.39 -1.52 23.13
CA ASN A 110 10.08 -2.04 24.29
C ASN A 110 11.04 -3.11 23.76
N ALA A 111 12.31 -3.04 24.17
CA ALA A 111 13.34 -3.99 23.78
C ALA A 111 12.88 -5.46 23.96
N GLY A 112 12.06 -5.74 24.98
CA GLY A 112 11.46 -7.06 25.19
C GLY A 112 10.48 -7.51 24.10
N LEU A 113 9.61 -6.61 23.61
CA LEU A 113 8.65 -6.92 22.53
C LEU A 113 9.33 -7.06 21.17
N VAL A 114 10.38 -6.25 20.94
CA VAL A 114 11.21 -6.36 19.73
C VAL A 114 11.94 -7.70 19.71
N LEU A 115 12.56 -8.09 20.83
CA LEU A 115 13.27 -9.36 20.96
C LEU A 115 12.32 -10.56 20.84
N LEU A 116 11.13 -10.48 21.46
CA LEU A 116 10.07 -11.49 21.32
C LEU A 116 9.70 -11.71 19.85
N THR A 117 9.47 -10.60 19.15
CA THR A 117 9.10 -10.63 17.74
C THR A 117 10.22 -11.20 16.90
N LEU A 118 11.48 -10.90 17.21
CA LEU A 118 12.65 -11.42 16.51
C LEU A 118 12.80 -12.94 16.68
N ILE A 119 12.63 -13.44 17.91
CA ILE A 119 12.78 -14.87 18.22
C ILE A 119 11.62 -15.69 17.65
N LEU A 120 10.38 -15.19 17.79
CA LEU A 120 9.19 -15.88 17.29
C LEU A 120 8.91 -15.59 15.81
N ASN A 121 9.82 -14.89 15.13
CA ASN A 121 9.74 -14.60 13.71
C ASN A 121 10.03 -15.83 12.85
N THR A 122 9.21 -16.85 13.01
CA THR A 122 9.30 -18.04 12.17
C THR A 122 8.74 -17.71 10.78
N TRP A 123 9.24 -18.43 9.78
CA TRP A 123 8.92 -18.17 8.38
C TRP A 123 7.43 -18.32 8.03
N ILE A 124 6.64 -19.04 8.84
CA ILE A 124 5.21 -19.30 8.55
C ILE A 124 4.32 -18.14 9.05
N PRO A 125 4.33 -17.75 10.34
CA PRO A 125 3.47 -16.68 10.83
C PRO A 125 3.74 -15.35 10.13
N ASP A 126 5.02 -15.04 9.89
CA ASP A 126 5.40 -13.83 9.15
C ASP A 126 4.79 -13.76 7.74
N ARG A 127 4.79 -14.89 7.04
CA ARG A 127 4.20 -14.97 5.69
C ARG A 127 2.70 -14.80 5.73
N LEU A 128 2.02 -15.36 6.72
CA LEU A 128 0.57 -15.23 6.86
C LEU A 128 0.16 -13.78 7.11
N GLU A 129 0.88 -13.06 7.99
CA GLU A 129 0.63 -11.63 8.24
C GLU A 129 0.79 -10.80 6.97
N THR A 130 1.85 -11.07 6.21
CA THR A 130 2.10 -10.35 4.96
C THR A 130 1.03 -10.66 3.91
N ILE A 131 0.56 -11.92 3.83
CA ILE A 131 -0.50 -12.32 2.89
C ILE A 131 -1.81 -11.60 3.22
N THR A 132 -2.21 -11.52 4.49
CA THR A 132 -3.45 -10.85 4.87
C THR A 132 -3.40 -9.36 4.55
N ASN A 133 -2.29 -8.69 4.84
CA ASN A 133 -2.14 -7.25 4.58
C ASN A 133 -2.20 -6.95 3.07
N VAL A 134 -1.38 -7.66 2.27
CA VAL A 134 -1.34 -7.45 0.81
C VAL A 134 -2.69 -7.77 0.15
N THR A 135 -3.39 -8.78 0.65
CA THR A 135 -4.72 -9.15 0.13
C THR A 135 -5.76 -8.08 0.47
N GLY A 136 -5.74 -7.53 1.68
CA GLY A 136 -6.59 -6.42 2.10
C GLY A 136 -6.37 -5.16 1.25
N ASP A 137 -5.12 -4.78 1.02
CA ASP A 137 -4.76 -3.61 0.20
C ASP A 137 -5.20 -3.77 -1.25
N SER A 138 -5.02 -4.98 -1.80
CA SER A 138 -5.46 -5.29 -3.15
C SER A 138 -6.98 -5.22 -3.29
N LEU A 139 -7.72 -5.70 -2.30
CA LEU A 139 -9.18 -5.64 -2.28
C LEU A 139 -9.67 -4.19 -2.17
N ALA A 140 -9.09 -3.41 -1.24
CA ALA A 140 -9.40 -1.99 -1.08
C ALA A 140 -9.14 -1.21 -2.37
N CYS A 141 -8.03 -1.49 -3.04
CA CYS A 141 -7.67 -0.90 -4.33
C CYS A 141 -8.72 -1.18 -5.41
N VAL A 142 -9.21 -2.41 -5.51
CA VAL A 142 -10.28 -2.79 -6.47
C VAL A 142 -11.61 -2.10 -6.13
N ILE A 143 -11.98 -2.02 -4.85
CA ILE A 143 -13.21 -1.36 -4.41
C ILE A 143 -13.17 0.14 -4.75
N ILE A 144 -12.06 0.81 -4.41
CA ILE A 144 -11.88 2.24 -4.72
C ILE A 144 -11.88 2.46 -6.23
N ASN A 145 -11.21 1.59 -6.99
CA ASN A 145 -11.25 1.65 -8.45
C ASN A 145 -12.68 1.53 -8.98
N HIS A 146 -13.46 0.56 -8.52
CA HIS A 146 -14.85 0.40 -8.95
C HIS A 146 -15.70 1.65 -8.66
N ARG A 147 -15.48 2.29 -7.49
CA ARG A 147 -16.27 3.46 -7.07
C ARG A 147 -15.86 4.77 -7.72
N TYR A 148 -14.55 4.98 -7.93
CA TYR A 148 -13.99 6.29 -8.30
C TYR A 148 -13.32 6.33 -9.68
N ARG A 149 -13.19 5.22 -10.40
CA ARG A 149 -12.51 5.18 -11.72
C ARG A 149 -13.01 6.26 -12.68
N LYS A 150 -14.32 6.41 -12.87
CA LYS A 150 -14.89 7.43 -13.76
C LYS A 150 -14.62 8.88 -13.32
N ALA A 151 -14.45 9.10 -12.01
CA ALA A 151 -14.09 10.43 -11.49
C ALA A 151 -12.61 10.71 -11.76
N VAL A 152 -11.74 9.74 -11.49
CA VAL A 152 -10.30 9.84 -11.76
C VAL A 152 -10.01 9.99 -13.25
N GLU A 153 -10.67 9.23 -14.12
CA GLU A 153 -10.51 9.36 -15.57
C GLU A 153 -10.92 10.76 -16.06
N ARG A 154 -11.98 11.34 -15.49
CA ARG A 154 -12.40 12.72 -15.81
C ARG A 154 -11.38 13.75 -15.32
N SER A 155 -10.87 13.63 -14.09
CA SER A 155 -9.87 14.57 -13.57
C SER A 155 -8.58 14.52 -14.39
N VAL A 156 -8.13 13.32 -14.77
CA VAL A 156 -6.93 13.16 -15.61
C VAL A 156 -7.13 13.79 -17.00
N ARG A 157 -8.27 13.55 -17.65
CA ARG A 157 -8.58 14.18 -18.94
C ARG A 157 -8.62 15.70 -18.84
N LEU A 158 -9.28 16.24 -17.81
CA LEU A 158 -9.36 17.68 -17.61
C LEU A 158 -7.96 18.28 -17.41
N SER A 159 -7.11 17.65 -16.60
CA SER A 159 -5.71 18.09 -16.44
C SER A 159 -4.92 18.07 -17.75
N GLN A 160 -5.16 17.10 -18.64
CA GLN A 160 -4.52 17.06 -19.96
C GLN A 160 -5.00 18.18 -20.89
N HIS A 161 -6.30 18.48 -20.90
CA HIS A 161 -6.85 19.60 -21.67
C HIS A 161 -6.30 20.95 -21.20
N LEU A 162 -6.31 21.19 -19.89
CA LEU A 162 -5.75 22.41 -19.30
C LEU A 162 -4.25 22.56 -19.59
N ALA A 163 -3.49 21.46 -19.54
CA ALA A 163 -2.07 21.48 -19.89
C ALA A 163 -1.83 21.79 -21.37
N ALA A 164 -2.67 21.26 -22.27
CA ALA A 164 -2.59 21.56 -23.70
C ALA A 164 -2.93 23.03 -24.00
N GLU A 165 -4.00 23.57 -23.40
CA GLU A 165 -4.37 24.99 -23.55
C GLU A 165 -3.27 25.92 -23.05
N ALA A 166 -2.65 25.61 -21.91
CA ALA A 166 -1.52 26.38 -21.39
C ALA A 166 -0.29 26.34 -22.33
N GLN A 167 -0.04 25.22 -23.01
CA GLN A 167 1.03 25.13 -24.00
C GLN A 167 0.76 25.96 -25.25
N VAL A 168 -0.48 25.95 -25.75
CA VAL A 168 -0.89 26.74 -26.92
C VAL A 168 -0.76 28.23 -26.61
N SER A 169 -1.31 28.70 -25.49
CA SER A 169 -1.20 30.11 -25.08
C SER A 169 0.26 30.56 -24.92
N ARG A 170 1.14 29.68 -24.40
CA ARG A 170 2.57 29.99 -24.27
C ARG A 170 3.26 30.07 -25.63
N ALA A 171 2.89 29.22 -26.58
CA ALA A 171 3.40 29.25 -27.94
C ALA A 171 2.96 30.53 -28.68
N GLU A 172 1.69 30.91 -28.56
CA GLU A 172 1.15 32.16 -29.13
C GLU A 172 1.90 33.39 -28.59
N ASN A 173 2.14 33.46 -27.28
CA ASN A 173 2.92 34.55 -26.68
C ASN A 173 4.35 34.60 -27.21
N THR A 174 5.03 33.46 -27.38
CA THR A 174 6.38 33.44 -27.96
C THR A 174 6.41 33.84 -29.43
N VAL A 175 5.38 33.49 -30.21
CA VAL A 175 5.26 33.90 -31.61
C VAL A 175 4.98 35.41 -31.70
N ALA A 176 4.13 35.94 -30.84
CA ALA A 176 3.85 37.38 -30.78
C ALA A 176 5.10 38.19 -30.42
N GLU A 177 5.90 37.74 -29.44
CA GLU A 177 7.19 38.35 -29.11
C GLU A 177 8.20 38.26 -30.26
N ALA A 178 8.23 37.14 -30.99
CA ALA A 178 9.11 36.97 -32.15
C ALA A 178 8.71 37.89 -33.32
N SER A 179 7.41 38.02 -33.61
CA SER A 179 6.90 38.94 -34.64
C SER A 179 7.28 40.38 -34.32
N LYS A 180 7.08 40.81 -33.08
CA LYS A 180 7.39 42.19 -32.65
C LYS A 180 8.88 42.53 -32.79
N ARG A 181 9.77 41.56 -32.56
CA ARG A 181 11.21 41.73 -32.78
C ARG A 181 11.60 41.82 -34.25
N VAL A 182 10.84 41.20 -35.16
CA VAL A 182 11.07 41.34 -36.61
C VAL A 182 10.61 42.72 -37.06
N ASP A 183 9.44 43.17 -36.61
CA ASP A 183 8.92 44.51 -36.92
C ASP A 183 9.83 45.64 -36.40
N ASP A 184 10.46 45.47 -35.23
CA ASP A 184 11.44 46.42 -34.67
C ASP A 184 12.76 46.46 -35.46
N VAL A 185 13.10 45.42 -36.23
CA VAL A 185 14.32 45.35 -37.05
C VAL A 185 14.09 45.98 -38.44
N ASP A 186 12.91 45.78 -39.03
CA ASP A 186 12.56 46.36 -40.35
C ASP A 186 12.22 47.86 -40.29
N GLY A 187 11.97 48.41 -39.09
CA GLY A 187 11.69 49.84 -38.87
C GLY A 187 12.91 50.72 -38.57
N ALA A 188 14.13 50.17 -38.61
CA ALA A 188 15.38 50.86 -38.25
C ALA A 188 16.23 51.35 -39.44
N ASP A 189 15.76 51.17 -40.67
CA ASP A 189 16.33 51.70 -41.93
C ASP A 189 15.54 52.91 -42.46
#